data_AF-X6LAR0-F1
#
_entry.id   AF-X6LAR0-F1
#
_cell.length_a   1.000
_cell.length_b   1.000
_cell.length_c   1.000
_cell.angle_alpha   90.00
_cell.angle_beta   90.00
_cell.angle_gamma   90.00
#
_symmetry.space_group_name_H-M   'P 1'
#
loop_
_entity.id
_entity.type
_entity.pdbx_description
1 polymer ?
#
loop_
_entity_poly.entity_id
_entity_poly.type
_entity_poly.pdbx_seq_one_letter_code
_entity_poly.pdbx_strand_id
1 'polypeptide(L)'
;LDNAFQCFIHRFPSYFYNDDYKTDATQFLMKLKEEQLDDVFQFFINRLSDEKEHQDNRRKCAELLGKLSMKWNEKQLNDAFNSLKDMFKKDYDRTYREALETITVKLSGKQFDNAFNYFISRFNDKEIYMYNDKYADLL
;
A
#
# COMPACT_ATOMS: atom_id res chain seq x y z
N LEU A 1 19.60 -11.11 -10.28
CA LEU A 1 19.46 -10.32 -9.04
C LEU A 1 20.54 -10.76 -8.05
N ASP A 2 21.29 -9.84 -7.44
CA ASP A 2 22.39 -10.20 -6.53
C ASP A 2 21.83 -10.81 -5.22
N ASN A 3 22.48 -11.86 -4.71
CA ASN A 3 22.09 -12.56 -3.48
C ASN A 3 22.01 -11.61 -2.27
N ALA A 4 22.81 -10.55 -2.28
CA ALA A 4 22.78 -9.51 -1.25
C ALA A 4 21.44 -8.72 -1.24
N PHE A 5 20.86 -8.46 -2.41
CA PHE A 5 19.59 -7.75 -2.53
C PHE A 5 18.41 -8.61 -2.07
N GLN A 6 18.40 -9.89 -2.45
CA GLN A 6 17.41 -10.85 -1.95
C GLN A 6 17.50 -11.01 -0.43
N CYS A 7 18.72 -11.11 0.14
CA CYS A 7 18.93 -11.11 1.59
C CYS A 7 18.39 -9.84 2.25
N PHE A 8 18.60 -8.67 1.65
CA PHE A 8 18.07 -7.40 2.17
C PHE A 8 16.54 -7.39 2.19
N ILE A 9 15.89 -7.82 1.10
CA ILE A 9 14.42 -7.90 1.01
C ILE A 9 13.85 -8.94 1.98
N HIS A 10 14.49 -10.09 2.13
CA HIS A 10 14.06 -11.11 3.10
C HIS A 10 14.23 -10.69 4.56
N ARG A 11 15.28 -9.90 4.86
CA ARG A 11 15.56 -9.36 6.21
C ARG A 11 14.88 -8.01 6.45
N PHE A 12 14.28 -7.45 5.41
CA PHE A 12 13.55 -6.18 5.41
C PHE A 12 12.51 -6.06 6.54
N PRO A 13 11.80 -7.15 6.92
CA PRO A 13 10.90 -7.13 8.06
C PRO A 13 11.55 -6.74 9.39
N SER A 14 12.84 -6.97 9.60
CA SER A 14 13.51 -6.56 10.84
C SER A 14 13.72 -5.04 10.96
N TYR A 15 13.84 -4.32 9.84
CA TYR A 15 13.98 -2.86 9.84
C TYR A 15 12.67 -2.14 10.18
N PHE A 16 11.56 -2.85 10.09
CA PHE A 16 10.26 -2.34 10.45
C PHE A 16 10.06 -2.21 11.97
N TYR A 17 10.76 -2.98 12.80
CA TYR A 17 10.53 -2.99 14.25
C TYR A 17 11.28 -1.91 15.03
N ASN A 18 12.11 -1.11 14.35
CA ASN A 18 12.75 0.07 14.93
C ASN A 18 12.26 1.31 14.16
N ASP A 19 11.46 2.15 14.81
CA ASP A 19 10.92 3.38 14.23
C ASP A 19 12.02 4.33 13.71
N ASP A 20 13.24 4.26 14.26
CA ASP A 20 14.38 5.07 13.86
C ASP A 20 14.86 4.81 12.42
N TYR A 21 14.68 3.61 11.85
CA TYR A 21 15.19 3.25 10.52
C TYR A 21 14.18 3.37 9.37
N LYS A 22 12.94 3.75 9.68
CA LYS A 22 11.84 3.81 8.70
C LYS A 22 12.12 4.80 7.56
N THR A 23 12.80 5.90 7.89
CA THR A 23 13.23 6.93 6.95
C THR A 23 14.30 6.38 6.00
N ASP A 24 15.25 5.59 6.52
CA ASP A 24 16.37 5.05 5.74
C ASP A 24 15.92 4.02 4.70
N ALA A 25 15.00 3.13 5.09
CA ALA A 25 14.47 2.11 4.19
C ALA A 25 13.74 2.73 2.98
N THR A 26 12.91 3.74 3.22
CA THR A 26 12.18 4.43 2.13
C THR A 26 13.15 5.15 1.19
N GLN A 27 14.14 5.86 1.74
CA GLN A 27 15.16 6.56 0.94
C GLN A 27 16.02 5.61 0.13
N PHE A 28 16.38 4.45 0.69
CA PHE A 28 17.10 3.41 -0.02
C PHE A 28 16.28 2.85 -1.19
N LEU A 29 15.03 2.48 -0.95
CA LEU A 29 14.14 1.93 -1.98
C LEU A 29 13.93 2.93 -3.13
N MET A 30 13.86 4.23 -2.84
CA MET A 30 13.77 5.29 -3.86
C MET A 30 14.98 5.36 -4.81
N LYS A 31 16.14 4.85 -4.40
CA LYS A 31 17.38 4.80 -5.20
C LYS A 31 17.49 3.54 -6.06
N LEU A 32 16.60 2.56 -5.88
CA LEU A 32 16.62 1.34 -6.68
C LEU A 32 16.27 1.63 -8.15
N LYS A 33 16.85 0.82 -9.04
CA LYS A 33 16.56 0.84 -10.47
C LYS A 33 15.27 0.07 -10.75
N GLU A 34 14.65 0.34 -11.90
CA GLU A 34 13.39 -0.30 -12.34
C GLU A 34 13.46 -1.84 -12.28
N GLU A 35 14.54 -2.44 -12.77
CA GLU A 35 14.78 -3.89 -12.73
C GLU A 35 14.73 -4.50 -11.31
N GLN A 36 15.09 -3.73 -10.28
CA GLN A 36 15.08 -4.18 -8.89
C GLN A 36 13.72 -3.91 -8.22
N LEU A 37 12.99 -2.91 -8.69
CA LEU A 37 11.72 -2.48 -8.12
C LEU A 37 10.61 -3.52 -8.33
N ASP A 38 10.68 -4.31 -9.41
CA ASP A 38 9.71 -5.39 -9.65
C ASP A 38 9.76 -6.44 -8.54
N ASP A 39 10.94 -6.86 -8.12
CA ASP A 39 11.11 -7.83 -7.02
C ASP A 39 10.65 -7.26 -5.68
N VAL A 40 10.93 -5.97 -5.43
CA VAL A 40 10.42 -5.26 -4.24
C VAL A 40 8.91 -5.20 -4.23
N PHE A 41 8.31 -4.86 -5.37
CA PHE A 41 6.87 -4.78 -5.53
C PHE A 41 6.22 -6.14 -5.26
N GLN A 42 6.72 -7.21 -5.88
CA GLN A 42 6.22 -8.57 -5.65
C GLN A 42 6.36 -8.97 -4.19
N PHE A 43 7.48 -8.64 -3.53
CA PHE A 43 7.64 -8.88 -2.11
C PHE A 43 6.56 -8.19 -1.26
N PHE A 44 6.28 -6.90 -1.52
CA PHE A 44 5.24 -6.17 -0.79
C PHE A 44 3.84 -6.75 -1.01
N ILE A 45 3.48 -7.10 -2.25
CA ILE A 45 2.16 -7.68 -2.56
C ILE A 45 1.98 -9.05 -1.90
N ASN A 46 3.00 -9.91 -1.96
CA ASN A 46 2.97 -11.24 -1.35
C ASN A 46 2.79 -11.14 0.16
N ARG A 47 3.54 -10.25 0.83
CA ARG A 47 3.44 -10.03 2.28
C ARG A 47 2.13 -9.39 2.69
N LEU A 48 1.66 -8.41 1.93
CA LEU A 48 0.37 -7.75 2.17
C LEU A 48 -0.79 -8.76 2.14
N SER A 49 -0.71 -9.76 1.26
CA SER A 49 -1.78 -10.74 1.03
C SER A 49 -1.63 -12.04 1.85
N ASP A 50 -0.47 -12.28 2.48
CA ASP A 50 -0.21 -13.50 3.26
C ASP A 50 -0.96 -13.47 4.59
N GLU A 51 -1.98 -14.32 4.74
CA GLU A 51 -2.83 -14.41 5.93
C GLU A 51 -2.09 -14.82 7.22
N LYS A 52 -0.90 -15.40 7.11
CA LYS A 52 -0.03 -15.74 8.25
C LYS A 52 0.93 -14.61 8.63
N GLU A 53 1.06 -13.59 7.78
CA GLU A 53 1.95 -12.45 8.02
C GLU A 53 1.42 -11.58 9.18
N HIS A 54 2.32 -11.03 9.98
CA HIS A 54 1.96 -10.16 11.10
C HIS A 54 1.28 -8.88 10.58
N GLN A 55 0.21 -8.43 11.25
CA GLN A 55 -0.59 -7.28 10.80
C GLN A 55 0.28 -6.02 10.60
N ASP A 56 1.24 -5.77 11.49
CA ASP A 56 2.15 -4.62 11.37
C ASP A 56 3.06 -4.69 10.14
N ASN A 57 3.45 -5.89 9.71
CA ASN A 57 4.24 -6.05 8.49
C ASN A 57 3.37 -5.78 7.26
N ARG A 58 2.10 -6.20 7.27
CA ARG A 58 1.14 -5.86 6.20
C ARG A 58 0.89 -4.36 6.11
N ARG A 59 0.66 -3.70 7.25
CA ARG A 59 0.49 -2.23 7.33
C ARG A 59 1.71 -1.50 6.75
N LYS A 60 2.93 -1.94 7.08
CA LYS A 60 4.15 -1.33 6.57
C LYS A 60 4.37 -1.59 5.07
N CYS A 61 3.99 -2.77 4.58
CA CYS A 61 3.95 -3.02 3.13
C CYS A 61 2.97 -2.06 2.44
N ALA A 62 1.78 -1.86 3.00
CA ALA A 62 0.80 -0.91 2.47
C ALA A 62 1.32 0.53 2.46
N GLU A 63 1.93 0.98 3.55
CA GLU A 63 2.53 2.30 3.64
C GLU A 63 3.62 2.51 2.58
N LEU A 64 4.52 1.53 2.40
CA LEU A 64 5.59 1.62 1.41
C LEU A 64 5.06 1.55 -0.03
N LEU A 65 4.04 0.75 -0.30
CA LEU A 65 3.35 0.75 -1.59
C LEU A 65 2.81 2.15 -1.93
N GLY A 66 2.23 2.85 -0.96
CA GLY A 66 1.79 4.24 -1.11
C GLY A 66 2.95 5.21 -1.35
N LYS A 67 3.97 5.19 -0.49
CA LYS A 67 5.14 6.10 -0.56
C LYS A 67 5.92 5.97 -1.86
N LEU A 68 6.02 4.76 -2.39
CA LEU A 68 6.76 4.47 -3.62
C LEU A 68 5.85 4.50 -4.86
N SER A 69 4.60 4.96 -4.75
CA SER A 69 3.63 5.00 -5.86
C SER A 69 4.16 5.69 -7.13
N MET A 70 5.00 6.70 -6.99
CA MET A 70 5.65 7.38 -8.14
C MET A 70 6.66 6.52 -8.91
N LYS A 71 7.08 5.38 -8.36
CA LYS A 71 8.02 4.44 -8.97
C LYS A 71 7.34 3.28 -9.68
N TRP A 72 6.04 3.07 -9.42
CA TRP A 72 5.28 1.97 -9.98
C TRP A 72 4.79 2.30 -11.39
N ASN A 73 4.85 1.31 -12.27
CA ASN A 73 4.18 1.41 -13.57
C ASN A 73 2.66 1.26 -13.43
N GLU A 74 1.92 1.52 -14.50
CA GLU A 74 0.44 1.50 -14.50
C GLU A 74 -0.14 0.16 -14.03
N LYS A 75 0.46 -0.96 -14.47
CA LYS A 75 0.03 -2.30 -14.04
C LYS A 75 0.24 -2.48 -12.54
N GLN A 76 1.41 -2.11 -12.03
CA GLN A 76 1.74 -2.19 -10.60
C GLN A 76 0.83 -1.30 -9.74
N LEU A 77 0.51 -0.09 -10.19
CA LEU A 77 -0.42 0.78 -9.48
C LEU A 77 -1.81 0.14 -9.35
N ASN A 78 -2.32 -0.43 -10.45
CA ASN A 78 -3.60 -1.12 -10.44
C ASN A 78 -3.60 -2.39 -9.57
N ASP A 79 -2.53 -3.18 -9.65
CA ASP A 79 -2.38 -4.40 -8.84
C ASP A 79 -2.32 -4.04 -7.34
N ALA A 80 -1.53 -3.02 -6.97
CA ALA A 80 -1.44 -2.52 -5.59
C ALA A 80 -2.77 -1.97 -5.09
N PHE A 81 -3.49 -1.18 -5.91
CA PHE A 81 -4.81 -0.67 -5.55
C PHE A 81 -5.78 -1.81 -5.21
N ASN A 82 -5.84 -2.85 -6.05
CA ASN A 82 -6.74 -3.97 -5.82
C ASN A 82 -6.37 -4.77 -4.56
N SER A 83 -5.09 -5.06 -4.33
CA SER A 83 -4.64 -5.73 -3.11
C SER A 83 -4.94 -4.92 -1.85
N LEU A 84 -4.68 -3.61 -1.86
CA LEU A 84 -4.97 -2.73 -0.73
C LEU A 84 -6.48 -2.61 -0.47
N LYS A 85 -7.28 -2.55 -1.53
CA LYS A 85 -8.74 -2.53 -1.44
C LYS A 85 -9.28 -3.78 -0.78
N ASP A 86 -8.73 -4.95 -1.09
CA ASP A 86 -9.16 -6.20 -0.47
C ASP A 86 -8.72 -6.28 1.00
N MET A 87 -7.54 -5.76 1.34
CA MET A 87 -7.12 -5.63 2.74
C MET A 87 -8.00 -4.64 3.51
N PHE A 88 -8.33 -3.49 2.93
CA PHE A 88 -9.20 -2.47 3.54
C PHE A 88 -10.66 -2.91 3.71
N LYS A 89 -11.10 -3.97 3.03
CA LYS A 89 -12.39 -4.63 3.32
C LYS A 89 -12.32 -5.53 4.54
N LYS A 90 -11.18 -6.20 4.76
CA LYS A 90 -10.97 -7.12 5.89
C LYS A 90 -10.65 -6.37 7.18
N ASP A 91 -9.93 -5.26 7.08
CA ASP A 91 -9.44 -4.46 8.18
C ASP A 91 -9.50 -2.97 7.82
N TYR A 92 -10.30 -2.20 8.56
CA TYR A 92 -10.53 -0.76 8.30
C TYR A 92 -9.38 0.12 8.79
N ASP A 93 -8.17 -0.43 8.83
CA ASP A 93 -6.98 0.30 9.23
C ASP A 93 -6.72 1.52 8.34
N ARG A 94 -6.42 2.64 9.00
CA ARG A 94 -6.14 3.93 8.36
C ARG A 94 -5.01 3.84 7.34
N THR A 95 -4.01 2.99 7.57
CA THR A 95 -2.84 2.82 6.70
C THR A 95 -3.23 2.33 5.31
N TYR A 96 -4.17 1.37 5.23
CA TYR A 96 -4.64 0.87 3.93
C TYR A 96 -5.40 1.95 3.17
N ARG A 97 -6.23 2.75 3.87
CA ARG A 97 -6.96 3.87 3.27
C ARG A 97 -6.01 4.94 2.73
N GLU A 98 -5.02 5.37 3.51
CA GLU A 98 -4.04 6.38 3.10
C GLU A 98 -3.20 5.91 1.90
N ALA A 99 -2.82 4.63 1.87
CA ALA A 99 -2.13 4.04 0.72
C ALA A 99 -3.04 4.00 -0.53
N LEU A 100 -4.32 3.64 -0.37
CA LEU A 100 -5.31 3.66 -1.45
C LEU A 100 -5.50 5.07 -2.03
N GLU A 101 -5.67 6.08 -1.18
CA GLU A 101 -5.79 7.49 -1.59
C GLU A 101 -4.54 7.94 -2.37
N THR A 102 -3.35 7.61 -1.86
CA THR A 102 -2.06 7.97 -2.47
C THR A 102 -1.88 7.31 -3.83
N ILE A 103 -2.22 6.02 -3.98
CA ILE A 103 -2.11 5.31 -5.26
C ILE A 103 -3.18 5.79 -6.25
N THR A 104 -4.37 6.11 -5.77
CA THR A 104 -5.48 6.55 -6.64
C THR A 104 -5.11 7.77 -7.45
N VAL A 105 -4.47 8.77 -6.85
CA VAL A 105 -4.04 9.99 -7.57
C VAL A 105 -2.94 9.74 -8.61
N LYS A 106 -2.40 8.52 -8.68
CA LYS A 106 -1.41 8.08 -9.68
C LYS A 106 -2.00 7.19 -10.77
N LEU A 107 -3.21 6.68 -10.59
CA LEU A 107 -3.90 5.89 -11.62
C LEU A 107 -4.27 6.77 -12.82
N SER A 108 -4.27 6.18 -14.01
CA SER A 108 -4.61 6.86 -15.26
C SER A 108 -5.92 6.32 -15.86
N GLY A 109 -6.63 7.20 -16.57
CA GLY A 109 -7.82 6.86 -17.36
C GLY A 109 -8.85 6.03 -16.60
N LYS A 110 -9.25 4.91 -17.21
CA LYS A 110 -10.31 4.04 -16.69
C LYS A 110 -10.01 3.48 -15.29
N GLN A 111 -8.74 3.32 -14.93
CA GLN A 111 -8.38 2.80 -13.61
C GLN A 111 -8.70 3.82 -12.51
N PHE A 112 -8.40 5.10 -12.76
CA PHE A 112 -8.78 6.19 -11.87
C PHE A 112 -10.30 6.26 -11.71
N ASP A 113 -11.04 6.21 -12.81
CA ASP A 113 -12.52 6.26 -12.79
C ASP A 113 -13.10 5.12 -11.94
N ASN A 114 -12.56 3.91 -12.08
CA ASN A 114 -12.99 2.75 -11.29
C ASN A 114 -12.66 2.93 -9.80
N ALA A 115 -11.47 3.43 -9.47
CA ALA A 115 -11.06 3.70 -8.09
C ALA A 115 -11.91 4.79 -7.43
N PHE A 116 -12.18 5.88 -8.17
CA PHE A 116 -13.03 6.96 -7.71
C PHE A 116 -14.48 6.49 -7.46
N ASN A 117 -15.07 5.74 -8.40
CA ASN A 117 -16.39 5.16 -8.23
C ASN A 117 -16.46 4.21 -7.03
N TYR A 118 -15.40 3.45 -6.77
CA TYR A 118 -15.31 2.62 -5.57
C TYR A 118 -15.39 3.46 -4.29
N PHE A 119 -14.66 4.58 -4.19
CA PHE A 119 -14.77 5.46 -3.02
C PHE A 119 -16.17 6.03 -2.85
N ILE A 120 -16.81 6.51 -3.92
CA ILE A 120 -18.21 7.00 -3.87
C ILE A 120 -19.16 5.91 -3.35
N SER A 121 -19.01 4.68 -3.84
CA SER A 121 -19.85 3.56 -3.38
C SER A 121 -19.68 3.28 -1.88
N ARG A 122 -18.44 3.39 -1.37
CA ARG A 122 -18.13 3.25 0.06
C ARG A 122 -18.71 4.39 0.88
N PHE A 123 -18.68 5.65 0.41
CA PHE A 123 -19.29 6.78 1.11
C PHE A 123 -20.81 6.65 1.24
N ASN A 124 -21.46 6.03 0.26
CA ASN A 124 -22.90 5.78 0.29
C ASN A 124 -23.29 4.56 1.14
N ASP A 125 -22.31 3.79 1.64
CA ASP A 125 -22.54 2.62 2.46
C ASP A 125 -22.82 3.02 3.91
N LYS A 126 -24.04 2.73 4.38
CA LYS A 126 -24.56 3.19 5.68
C LYS A 126 -23.84 2.57 6.88
N GLU A 127 -23.13 1.45 6.70
CA GLU A 127 -22.40 0.79 7.78
C GLU A 127 -21.13 1.55 8.24
N ILE A 128 -20.53 2.38 7.37
CA ILE A 128 -19.31 3.15 7.72
C ILE A 128 -19.61 4.29 8.70
N TYR A 129 -20.84 4.82 8.68
CA TYR A 129 -21.28 5.92 9.55
C TYR A 129 -21.32 5.55 11.03
N MET A 130 -21.22 4.27 11.39
CA MET A 130 -21.20 3.84 12.79
C MET A 130 -19.80 3.77 13.42
N TYR A 131 -18.71 3.90 12.64
CA TYR A 131 -17.34 3.72 13.16
C TYR A 131 -16.39 4.91 12.98
N ASN A 132 -16.72 5.90 12.13
CA ASN A 132 -15.82 7.02 11.84
C ASN A 132 -16.57 8.37 11.79
N ASP A 133 -17.22 8.74 12.88
CA ASP A 133 -17.81 10.07 13.01
C ASP A 133 -16.74 11.11 13.36
N LYS A 134 -15.99 11.53 12.35
CA LYS A 134 -15.19 12.77 12.38
C LYS A 134 -15.33 13.61 11.12
N TYR A 135 -16.18 13.17 10.19
CA TYR A 135 -16.43 13.82 8.90
C TYR A 135 -17.92 13.91 8.55
N ALA A 136 -18.85 13.51 9.45
CA ALA A 136 -20.28 13.69 9.21
C ALA A 136 -20.69 15.18 9.22
N ASP A 137 -19.90 16.04 9.87
CA ASP A 137 -20.20 17.49 10.02
C ASP A 137 -19.74 18.38 8.84
N LEU A 138 -19.33 17.80 7.71
CA LEU A 138 -18.87 18.55 6.53
C LEU A 138 -19.86 18.55 5.34
N LEU A 139 -21.10 18.13 5.57
CA LEU A 139 -22.23 18.22 4.63
C LEU A 139 -23.39 19.00 5.27
#